data_AF-A0A940TMX6-F1
#
_entry.id   AF-A0A940TMX6-F1
#
_cell.length_a   1.000
_cell.length_b   1.000
_cell.length_c   1.000
_cell.angle_alpha   90.00
_cell.angle_beta   90.00
_cell.angle_gamma   90.00
#
_symmetry.space_group_name_H-M   'P 1'
#
loop_
_entity.id
_entity.type
_entity.pdbx_description
1 polymer ?
#
loop_
_entity_poly.entity_id
_entity_poly.type
_entity_poly.pdbx_seq_one_letter_code
_entity_poly.pdbx_strand_id
1 'polypeptide(L)'
;MNKSLLFILCLPCLASIPLSVPHRTYGADAANVRLVGHSDLQGRDALQVVLKGSYAYVGHHRGREKNPMSGALEWNGTTVLDVSNPKQPRIIKHIPGYEGAESRAVQVVEKYFDGRDYLLRNQESSHFTGFEVWDITVRSSPRLVSRIEGLNAAHKGWWDAETGYAYLSGVWPGWKGQHLMIYDLKNPYTPKFVSNWGLPGQAPGGQGSGVSLHHPVISGDRAYLSYLRGGDVVILDIANKAQPKMIAHIDYLPPSSRSHTTVPFPPLRGA
;
A
#
# COMPACT_ATOMS: atom_id res chain seq x y z
N MET A 1 -59.48 -61.34 -3.23
CA MET A 1 -59.49 -59.88 -2.94
C MET A 1 -58.06 -59.38 -3.03
N ASN A 2 -57.86 -58.30 -3.79
CA ASN A 2 -56.64 -57.93 -4.53
C ASN A 2 -55.36 -57.79 -3.70
N LYS A 3 -54.28 -58.43 -4.17
CA LYS A 3 -52.89 -58.14 -3.79
C LYS A 3 -52.40 -56.94 -4.62
N SER A 4 -52.22 -55.78 -3.99
CA SER A 4 -51.55 -54.64 -4.63
C SER A 4 -50.03 -54.85 -4.57
N LEU A 5 -49.42 -55.09 -5.73
CA LEU A 5 -47.97 -55.04 -5.92
C LEU A 5 -47.55 -53.56 -6.04
N LEU A 6 -46.81 -53.04 -5.06
CA LEU A 6 -46.19 -51.73 -5.14
C LEU A 6 -44.80 -51.89 -5.76
N PHE A 7 -44.63 -51.46 -7.01
CA PHE A 7 -43.32 -51.37 -7.67
C PHE A 7 -42.57 -50.13 -7.12
N ILE A 8 -41.47 -50.36 -6.40
CA ILE A 8 -40.52 -49.29 -6.04
C ILE A 8 -39.59 -49.11 -7.23
N LEU A 9 -39.77 -48.03 -8.00
CA LEU A 9 -38.78 -47.59 -8.98
C LEU A 9 -37.59 -46.96 -8.25
N CYS A 10 -36.44 -47.61 -8.30
CA CYS A 10 -35.17 -47.06 -7.85
C CYS A 10 -34.67 -46.08 -8.91
N LEU A 11 -34.72 -44.76 -8.65
CA LEU A 11 -34.06 -43.77 -9.51
C LEU A 11 -32.53 -43.91 -9.34
N PRO A 12 -31.74 -44.01 -10.43
CA PRO A 12 -30.30 -43.97 -10.32
C PRO A 12 -29.85 -42.57 -9.90
N CYS A 13 -29.07 -42.51 -8.82
CA CYS A 13 -28.41 -41.30 -8.36
C CYS A 13 -27.37 -40.89 -9.41
N LEU A 14 -27.69 -39.88 -10.23
CA LEU A 14 -26.76 -39.26 -11.16
C LEU A 14 -25.67 -38.55 -10.33
N ALA A 15 -24.51 -39.22 -10.20
CA ALA A 15 -23.31 -38.61 -9.65
C ALA A 15 -22.95 -37.38 -10.50
N SER A 16 -23.05 -36.20 -9.90
CA SER A 16 -22.62 -34.95 -10.51
C SER A 16 -21.11 -35.02 -10.65
N ILE A 17 -20.59 -35.21 -11.87
CA ILE A 17 -19.17 -35.03 -12.14
C ILE A 17 -18.89 -33.53 -11.93
N PRO A 18 -18.06 -33.12 -10.96
CA PRO A 18 -17.67 -31.74 -10.86
C PRO A 18 -16.94 -31.36 -12.15
N LEU A 19 -17.52 -30.43 -12.91
CA LEU A 19 -16.85 -29.74 -14.00
C LEU A 19 -15.64 -29.04 -13.40
N SER A 20 -14.46 -29.63 -13.55
CA SER A 20 -13.19 -28.95 -13.33
C SER A 20 -13.10 -27.84 -14.37
N VAL A 21 -13.47 -26.62 -13.98
CA VAL A 21 -13.17 -25.45 -14.79
C VAL A 21 -11.65 -25.37 -14.88
N PRO A 22 -11.04 -25.49 -16.06
CA PRO A 22 -9.59 -25.35 -16.17
C PRO A 22 -9.22 -23.95 -15.69
N HIS A 23 -8.42 -23.88 -14.63
CA HIS A 23 -7.74 -22.63 -14.26
C HIS A 23 -6.94 -22.21 -15.50
N ARG A 24 -7.22 -21.03 -16.05
CA ARG A 24 -6.36 -20.44 -17.08
C ARG A 24 -4.95 -20.30 -16.48
N THR A 25 -4.06 -21.22 -16.82
CA THR A 25 -2.64 -21.06 -16.59
C THR A 25 -2.13 -20.07 -17.62
N TYR A 26 -2.12 -18.78 -17.26
CA TYR A 26 -1.34 -17.82 -18.02
C TYR A 26 0.12 -18.22 -17.84
N GLY A 27 0.73 -18.78 -18.88
CA GLY A 27 2.18 -18.96 -18.93
C GLY A 27 2.86 -17.60 -18.80
N ALA A 28 3.96 -17.53 -18.07
CA ALA A 28 4.74 -16.29 -17.98
C ALA A 28 5.45 -16.05 -19.31
N ASP A 29 5.15 -14.93 -19.98
CA ASP A 29 5.90 -14.48 -21.15
C ASP A 29 7.18 -13.74 -20.70
N ALA A 30 8.32 -14.02 -21.34
CA ALA A 30 9.59 -13.41 -21.00
C ALA A 30 10.48 -13.20 -22.25
N ALA A 31 11.10 -12.02 -22.35
CA ALA A 31 12.10 -11.69 -23.37
C ALA A 31 13.30 -11.00 -22.70
N ASN A 32 14.52 -11.51 -22.91
CA ASN A 32 15.77 -11.03 -22.28
C ASN A 32 15.75 -10.99 -20.73
N VAL A 33 14.81 -11.71 -20.11
CA VAL A 33 14.69 -11.92 -18.66
C VAL A 33 14.28 -13.37 -18.40
N ARG A 34 14.46 -13.86 -17.17
CA ARG A 34 13.87 -15.14 -16.74
C ARG A 34 13.31 -15.03 -15.35
N LEU A 35 12.27 -15.82 -15.06
CA LEU A 35 11.79 -16.02 -13.70
C LEU A 35 12.89 -16.70 -12.85
N VAL A 36 13.18 -16.13 -11.68
CA VAL A 36 14.17 -16.70 -10.73
C VAL A 36 13.48 -17.45 -9.61
N GLY A 37 12.40 -16.89 -9.07
CA GLY A 37 11.54 -17.48 -8.06
C GLY A 37 10.22 -16.70 -8.01
N HIS A 38 9.23 -17.25 -7.32
CA HIS A 38 7.93 -16.61 -7.14
C HIS A 38 7.39 -16.90 -5.74
N SER A 39 6.50 -16.03 -5.27
CA SER A 39 5.59 -16.31 -4.17
C SER A 39 4.20 -15.92 -4.64
N ASP A 40 3.21 -16.77 -4.40
CA ASP A 40 1.80 -16.50 -4.65
C ASP A 40 1.16 -15.61 -3.57
N LEU A 41 1.93 -15.19 -2.57
CA LEU A 41 1.49 -14.37 -1.44
C LEU A 41 0.29 -14.96 -0.68
N GLN A 42 0.17 -16.29 -0.66
CA GLN A 42 -1.00 -17.00 -0.13
C GLN A 42 -2.31 -16.53 -0.77
N GLY A 43 -2.30 -16.26 -2.08
CA GLY A 43 -3.45 -15.82 -2.87
C GLY A 43 -3.79 -14.34 -2.76
N ARG A 44 -2.98 -13.53 -2.05
CA ARG A 44 -3.29 -12.10 -1.83
C ARG A 44 -2.74 -11.22 -2.96
N ASP A 45 -3.59 -10.38 -3.52
CA ASP A 45 -3.19 -9.35 -4.49
C ASP A 45 -2.15 -8.37 -3.90
N ALA A 46 -1.14 -8.03 -4.69
CA ALA A 46 -0.08 -7.09 -4.30
C ALA A 46 -0.22 -5.75 -5.03
N LEU A 47 0.16 -4.66 -4.36
CA LEU A 47 0.35 -3.37 -5.02
C LEU A 47 1.74 -2.79 -4.81
N GLN A 48 2.06 -2.35 -3.59
CA GLN A 48 3.37 -1.78 -3.29
C GLN A 48 4.27 -2.86 -2.68
N VAL A 49 5.49 -2.94 -3.20
CA VAL A 49 6.56 -3.78 -2.66
C VAL A 49 7.71 -2.86 -2.22
N VAL A 50 8.19 -3.06 -1.00
CA VAL A 50 9.42 -2.43 -0.49
C VAL A 50 10.43 -3.52 -0.18
N LEU A 51 11.63 -3.37 -0.72
CA LEU A 51 12.77 -4.25 -0.43
C LEU A 51 13.72 -3.57 0.55
N LYS A 52 14.10 -4.29 1.61
CA LYS A 52 15.11 -3.86 2.59
C LYS A 52 15.95 -5.05 3.01
N GLY A 53 17.25 -4.97 2.72
CA GLY A 53 18.17 -6.09 2.91
C GLY A 53 17.65 -7.36 2.23
N SER A 54 17.48 -8.41 3.04
CA SER A 54 16.98 -9.72 2.61
C SER A 54 15.45 -9.88 2.71
N TYR A 55 14.70 -8.80 2.93
CA TYR A 55 13.26 -8.85 3.16
C TYR A 55 12.48 -8.05 2.13
N ALA A 56 11.30 -8.56 1.78
CA ALA A 56 10.29 -7.85 1.01
C ALA A 56 9.05 -7.61 1.87
N TYR A 57 8.46 -6.43 1.74
CA TYR A 57 7.25 -6.02 2.44
C TYR A 57 6.22 -5.64 1.40
N VAL A 58 5.07 -6.30 1.42
CA VAL A 58 4.06 -6.19 0.36
C VAL A 58 2.75 -5.70 0.95
N GLY A 59 2.29 -4.55 0.46
CA GLY A 59 0.95 -4.05 0.75
C GLY A 59 -0.09 -4.68 -0.17
N HIS A 60 -1.26 -5.00 0.39
CA HIS A 60 -2.32 -5.71 -0.32
C HIS A 60 -3.57 -4.86 -0.53
N HIS A 61 -4.30 -5.19 -1.60
CA HIS A 61 -5.64 -4.65 -1.85
C HIS A 61 -6.69 -5.26 -0.92
N ARG A 62 -7.90 -4.67 -0.90
CA ARG A 62 -9.06 -5.25 -0.22
C ARG A 62 -9.24 -6.71 -0.60
N GLY A 63 -9.50 -7.55 0.39
CA GLY A 63 -9.71 -8.97 0.18
C GLY A 63 -9.55 -9.75 1.47
N ARG A 64 -9.83 -11.04 1.43
CA ARG A 64 -9.75 -11.92 2.59
C ARG A 64 -9.34 -13.30 2.15
N GLU A 65 -8.23 -13.77 2.68
CA GLU A 65 -7.63 -15.03 2.26
C GLU A 65 -7.30 -15.92 3.44
N LYS A 66 -7.40 -17.24 3.22
CA LYS A 66 -6.95 -18.21 4.21
C LYS A 66 -5.44 -18.04 4.41
N ASN A 67 -5.00 -17.96 5.65
CA ASN A 67 -3.58 -17.96 6.00
C ASN A 67 -3.19 -19.40 6.40
N PRO A 68 -2.40 -20.13 5.57
CA PRO A 68 -1.99 -21.49 5.88
C PRO A 68 -1.12 -21.59 7.15
N MET A 69 -0.44 -20.50 7.56
CA MET A 69 0.42 -20.49 8.73
C MET A 69 -0.37 -20.43 10.05
N SER A 70 -1.52 -19.75 10.06
CA SER A 70 -2.39 -19.62 11.25
C SER A 70 -3.64 -20.49 11.19
N GLY A 71 -4.00 -20.98 9.99
CA GLY A 71 -5.26 -21.67 9.71
C GLY A 71 -6.47 -20.72 9.58
N ALA A 72 -6.32 -19.43 9.90
CA ALA A 72 -7.40 -18.47 9.97
C ALA A 72 -7.72 -17.84 8.61
N LEU A 73 -8.96 -17.38 8.44
CA LEU A 73 -9.39 -16.55 7.32
C LEU A 73 -9.15 -15.06 7.67
N GLU A 74 -8.12 -14.46 7.10
CA GLU A 74 -7.59 -13.15 7.49
C GLU A 74 -7.83 -12.09 6.42
N TRP A 75 -8.23 -10.89 6.82
CA TRP A 75 -8.31 -9.73 5.93
C TRP A 75 -6.93 -9.34 5.42
N ASN A 76 -6.85 -9.03 4.14
CA ASN A 76 -5.62 -8.59 3.48
C ASN A 76 -5.03 -7.39 4.23
N GLY A 77 -3.73 -7.43 4.45
CA GLY A 77 -3.00 -6.38 5.14
C GLY A 77 -1.62 -6.20 4.53
N THR A 78 -0.60 -6.68 5.23
CA THR A 78 0.79 -6.57 4.78
C THR A 78 1.51 -7.90 4.95
N THR A 79 2.18 -8.37 3.90
CA THR A 79 3.00 -9.59 3.96
C THR A 79 4.48 -9.24 4.08
N VAL A 80 5.17 -9.92 4.98
CA VAL A 80 6.62 -9.88 5.16
C VAL A 80 7.21 -11.18 4.61
N LEU A 81 8.12 -11.06 3.65
CA LEU A 81 8.82 -12.19 3.03
C LEU A 81 10.32 -12.09 3.31
N ASP A 82 10.93 -13.24 3.53
CA ASP A 82 12.37 -13.47 3.43
C ASP A 82 12.68 -13.83 1.97
N VAL A 83 13.50 -13.00 1.34
CA VAL A 83 13.95 -13.10 -0.05
C VAL A 83 15.47 -13.26 -0.13
N SER A 84 16.13 -13.65 0.96
CA SER A 84 17.57 -13.94 0.99
C SER A 84 17.98 -14.96 -0.08
N ASN A 85 17.13 -15.98 -0.29
CA ASN A 85 17.19 -16.85 -1.45
C ASN A 85 16.11 -16.45 -2.46
N PRO A 86 16.44 -15.72 -3.54
CA PRO A 86 15.46 -15.25 -4.50
C PRO A 86 14.79 -16.38 -5.30
N LYS A 87 15.36 -17.60 -5.29
CA LYS A 87 14.73 -18.78 -5.91
C LYS A 87 13.62 -19.39 -5.05
N GLN A 88 13.62 -19.11 -3.75
CA GLN A 88 12.66 -19.64 -2.79
C GLN A 88 12.21 -18.55 -1.81
N PRO A 89 11.48 -17.51 -2.28
CA PRO A 89 10.89 -16.52 -1.38
C PRO A 89 9.99 -17.18 -0.35
N ARG A 90 10.13 -16.82 0.93
CA ARG A 90 9.39 -17.44 2.03
C ARG A 90 8.62 -16.39 2.81
N ILE A 91 7.31 -16.58 2.96
CA ILE A 91 6.49 -15.73 3.81
C ILE A 91 6.87 -15.99 5.28
N ILE A 92 7.21 -14.91 5.98
CA ILE A 92 7.56 -14.92 7.40
C ILE A 92 6.35 -14.60 8.25
N LYS A 93 5.57 -13.61 7.82
CA LYS A 93 4.40 -13.14 8.56
C LYS A 93 3.44 -12.43 7.61
N HIS A 94 2.15 -12.61 7.85
CA HIS A 94 1.12 -11.69 7.38
C HIS A 94 0.61 -10.89 8.58
N ILE A 95 0.55 -9.57 8.44
CA ILE A 95 -0.03 -8.63 9.40
C ILE A 95 -1.44 -8.28 8.85
N PRO A 96 -2.52 -8.82 9.42
CA PRO A 96 -3.87 -8.56 8.91
C PRO A 96 -4.22 -7.07 8.90
N GLY A 97 -5.03 -6.69 7.92
CA GLY A 97 -5.68 -5.38 7.90
C GLY A 97 -6.98 -5.41 8.70
N TYR A 98 -7.65 -4.25 8.77
CA TYR A 98 -9.01 -4.19 9.26
C TYR A 98 -9.99 -4.83 8.26
N GLU A 99 -11.20 -5.14 8.74
CA GLU A 99 -12.24 -5.68 7.87
C GLU A 99 -12.46 -4.81 6.64
N GLY A 100 -12.34 -5.45 5.48
CA GLY A 100 -12.51 -4.83 4.18
C GLY A 100 -11.51 -3.73 3.87
N ALA A 101 -10.35 -3.60 4.54
CA ALA A 101 -9.43 -2.48 4.34
C ALA A 101 -8.58 -2.56 3.05
N GLU A 102 -8.28 -1.40 2.45
CA GLU A 102 -7.11 -1.26 1.58
C GLU A 102 -5.85 -1.07 2.45
N SER A 103 -4.84 -1.94 2.29
CA SER A 103 -3.54 -1.87 2.99
C SER A 103 -2.38 -1.87 2.00
N ARG A 104 -2.58 -1.18 0.88
CA ARG A 104 -1.83 -1.34 -0.36
C ARG A 104 -0.51 -0.56 -0.41
N ALA A 105 -0.29 0.38 0.51
CA ALA A 105 0.92 1.18 0.61
C ALA A 105 1.74 0.79 1.83
N VAL A 106 3.05 0.66 1.63
CA VAL A 106 4.01 0.26 2.66
C VAL A 106 5.32 1.02 2.48
N GLN A 107 5.92 1.44 3.59
CA GLN A 107 7.26 2.03 3.69
C GLN A 107 7.99 1.35 4.85
N VAL A 108 9.31 1.22 4.74
CA VAL A 108 10.13 0.57 5.76
C VAL A 108 11.40 1.36 5.99
N VAL A 109 11.80 1.49 7.26
CA VAL A 109 13.07 2.04 7.68
C VAL A 109 13.78 0.99 8.55
N GLU A 110 15.10 0.83 8.34
CA GLU A 110 15.93 -0.12 9.10
C GLU A 110 17.02 0.64 9.85
N LYS A 111 17.41 0.13 11.03
CA LYS A 111 18.38 0.74 11.95
C LYS A 111 18.06 2.22 12.13
N TYR A 112 16.80 2.49 12.47
CA TYR A 112 16.29 3.84 12.68
C TYR A 112 16.98 4.49 13.89
N PHE A 113 16.55 5.69 14.29
CA PHE A 113 17.28 6.48 15.28
C PHE A 113 17.48 5.79 16.64
N ASP A 114 16.59 4.89 17.04
CA ASP A 114 16.70 4.09 18.27
C ASP A 114 17.24 2.66 18.03
N GLY A 115 17.76 2.40 16.83
CA GLY A 115 18.33 1.11 16.42
C GLY A 115 17.31 0.05 16.02
N ARG A 116 16.01 0.37 15.99
CA ARG A 116 14.93 -0.54 15.60
C ARG A 116 14.56 -0.40 14.13
N ASP A 117 13.77 -1.37 13.66
CA ASP A 117 13.23 -1.37 12.31
C ASP A 117 11.72 -1.15 12.34
N TYR A 118 11.23 -0.27 11.47
CA TYR A 118 9.83 0.12 11.45
C TYR A 118 9.22 0.02 10.07
N LEU A 119 7.93 -0.28 10.07
CA LEU A 119 7.07 -0.32 8.91
C LEU A 119 5.96 0.71 9.09
N LEU A 120 5.70 1.49 8.05
CA LEU A 120 4.55 2.39 7.95
C LEU A 120 3.64 1.86 6.84
N ARG A 121 2.34 1.68 7.16
CA ARG A 121 1.33 1.27 6.16
C ARG A 121 0.11 2.16 6.20
N ASN A 122 -0.61 2.25 5.09
CA ASN A 122 -1.95 2.83 5.07
C ASN A 122 -3.01 1.79 5.47
N GLN A 123 -4.16 2.28 5.92
CA GLN A 123 -5.40 1.51 6.10
C GLN A 123 -6.56 2.40 5.64
N GLU A 124 -7.45 1.88 4.78
CA GLU A 124 -8.69 2.57 4.40
C GLU A 124 -9.89 1.61 4.50
N SER A 125 -10.65 1.71 5.58
CA SER A 125 -11.90 0.97 5.78
C SER A 125 -12.93 1.78 6.58
N SER A 126 -14.13 1.22 6.75
CA SER A 126 -15.15 1.75 7.66
C SER A 126 -14.76 1.66 9.14
N HIS A 127 -13.83 0.78 9.50
CA HIS A 127 -13.38 0.59 10.88
C HIS A 127 -12.22 1.50 11.25
N PHE A 128 -11.29 1.73 10.33
CA PHE A 128 -10.14 2.61 10.53
C PHE A 128 -9.66 3.16 9.19
N THR A 129 -9.44 4.48 9.15
CA THR A 129 -8.80 5.16 8.03
C THR A 129 -7.65 6.02 8.55
N GLY A 130 -6.44 5.71 8.12
CA GLY A 130 -5.22 6.29 8.68
C GLY A 130 -3.94 5.57 8.27
N PHE A 131 -2.86 5.87 8.97
CA PHE A 131 -1.59 5.19 8.82
C PHE A 131 -1.18 4.52 10.13
N GLU A 132 -0.58 3.33 10.03
CA GLU A 132 -0.08 2.59 11.19
C GLU A 132 1.44 2.45 11.12
N VAL A 133 2.10 2.66 12.25
CA VAL A 133 3.53 2.39 12.44
C VAL A 133 3.68 1.10 13.23
N TRP A 134 4.46 0.17 12.72
CA TRP A 134 4.74 -1.14 13.32
C TRP A 134 6.24 -1.28 13.58
N ASP A 135 6.63 -1.73 14.78
CA ASP A 135 7.96 -2.26 15.05
C ASP A 135 8.05 -3.64 14.40
N ILE A 136 9.00 -3.80 13.49
CA ILE A 136 9.27 -5.02 12.73
C ILE A 136 10.69 -5.55 12.98
N THR A 137 11.36 -5.08 14.04
CA THR A 137 12.71 -5.51 14.43
C THR A 137 12.76 -7.04 14.50
N VAL A 138 11.73 -7.66 15.08
CA VAL A 138 11.49 -9.11 14.96
C VAL A 138 10.44 -9.35 13.86
N ARG A 139 10.88 -9.68 12.64
CA ARG A 139 9.99 -9.81 11.45
C ARG A 139 8.85 -10.83 11.61
N SER A 140 9.05 -11.87 12.41
CA SER A 140 8.03 -12.89 12.70
C SER A 140 7.00 -12.45 13.74
N SER A 141 7.29 -11.40 14.52
CA SER A 141 6.41 -10.86 15.55
C SER A 141 6.33 -9.31 15.47
N PRO A 142 5.78 -8.74 14.37
CA PRO A 142 5.52 -7.31 14.28
C PRO A 142 4.60 -6.83 15.38
N ARG A 143 4.85 -5.62 15.89
CA ARG A 143 4.03 -4.99 16.94
C ARG A 143 3.60 -3.61 16.51
N LEU A 144 2.31 -3.34 16.60
CA LEU A 144 1.81 -1.99 16.36
C LEU A 144 2.38 -1.05 17.44
N VAL A 145 2.89 0.10 17.01
CA VAL A 145 3.54 1.10 17.86
C VAL A 145 2.69 2.35 17.99
N SER A 146 2.19 2.88 16.87
CA SER A 146 1.39 4.10 16.85
C SER A 146 0.50 4.19 15.61
N ARG A 147 -0.43 5.14 15.61
CA ARG A 147 -1.32 5.43 14.49
C ARG A 147 -1.36 6.93 14.21
N ILE A 148 -1.48 7.28 12.94
CA ILE A 148 -1.98 8.58 12.48
C ILE A 148 -3.42 8.35 12.07
N GLU A 149 -4.36 8.91 12.83
CA GLU A 149 -5.78 8.59 12.76
C GLU A 149 -6.67 9.81 12.48
N GLY A 150 -7.98 9.57 12.36
CA GLY A 150 -8.96 10.64 12.11
C GLY A 150 -8.97 11.15 10.66
N LEU A 151 -8.47 10.35 9.71
CA LEU A 151 -8.41 10.74 8.30
C LEU A 151 -9.66 10.30 7.55
N ASN A 152 -10.09 11.11 6.58
CA ASN A 152 -11.15 10.75 5.64
C ASN A 152 -10.62 9.84 4.50
N ALA A 153 -9.31 9.82 4.27
CA ALA A 153 -8.62 8.91 3.35
C ALA A 153 -7.13 8.80 3.73
N ALA A 154 -6.51 7.67 3.42
CA ALA A 154 -5.09 7.40 3.68
C ALA A 154 -4.51 6.55 2.55
N HIS A 155 -3.73 7.13 1.65
CA HIS A 155 -3.52 6.54 0.32
C HIS A 155 -2.13 5.92 0.13
N LYS A 156 -1.08 6.76 0.08
CA LYS A 156 0.33 6.38 -0.10
C LYS A 156 1.21 7.31 0.72
N GLY A 157 2.49 6.99 0.85
CA GLY A 157 3.43 7.90 1.45
C GLY A 157 4.88 7.50 1.22
N TRP A 158 5.76 8.40 1.63
CA TRP A 158 7.20 8.23 1.65
C TRP A 158 7.70 8.48 3.06
N TRP A 159 8.45 7.53 3.64
CA TRP A 159 9.13 7.73 4.92
C TRP A 159 10.61 7.93 4.65
N ASP A 160 11.08 9.15 4.85
CA ASP A 160 12.49 9.47 4.75
C ASP A 160 13.21 9.06 6.05
N ALA A 161 13.99 7.98 5.96
CA ALA A 161 14.73 7.43 7.09
C ALA A 161 15.84 8.37 7.60
N GLU A 162 16.38 9.23 6.73
CA GLU A 162 17.50 10.11 7.07
C GLU A 162 17.03 11.27 7.94
N THR A 163 15.95 11.94 7.53
CA THR A 163 15.42 13.11 8.26
C THR A 163 14.38 12.73 9.32
N GLY A 164 13.78 11.55 9.18
CA GLY A 164 12.73 11.04 10.05
C GLY A 164 11.33 11.56 9.75
N TYR A 165 11.15 12.32 8.66
CA TYR A 165 9.83 12.83 8.27
C TYR A 165 9.11 11.86 7.35
N ALA A 166 7.79 11.76 7.53
CA ALA A 166 6.89 11.07 6.63
C ALA A 166 6.05 12.06 5.84
N TYR A 167 5.89 11.77 4.55
CA TYR A 167 5.19 12.57 3.57
C TYR A 167 4.06 11.72 3.03
N LEU A 168 2.82 12.06 3.39
CA LEU A 168 1.67 11.20 3.25
C LEU A 168 0.66 11.84 2.29
N SER A 169 0.09 11.04 1.42
CA SER A 169 -1.14 11.39 0.70
C SER A 169 -2.33 10.90 1.53
N GLY A 170 -3.12 11.86 2.03
CA GLY A 170 -4.32 11.58 2.80
C GLY A 170 -5.32 12.73 2.73
N VAL A 171 -6.44 12.57 3.44
CA VAL A 171 -7.46 13.63 3.57
C VAL A 171 -7.69 13.91 5.05
N TRP A 172 -7.02 14.93 5.58
CA TRP A 172 -7.35 15.53 6.87
C TRP A 172 -8.77 16.15 6.85
N PRO A 173 -9.53 16.11 7.96
CA PRO A 173 -10.84 16.73 8.05
C PRO A 173 -10.86 18.20 7.56
N GLY A 174 -11.87 18.54 6.75
CA GLY A 174 -12.04 19.87 6.16
C GLY A 174 -11.36 20.07 4.80
N TRP A 175 -10.35 19.28 4.45
CA TRP A 175 -9.68 19.36 3.15
C TRP A 175 -10.49 18.69 2.03
N LYS A 176 -10.28 19.14 0.80
CA LYS A 176 -10.97 18.67 -0.40
C LYS A 176 -10.00 17.88 -1.29
N GLY A 177 -10.16 16.56 -1.30
CA GLY A 177 -9.29 15.64 -2.04
C GLY A 177 -7.99 15.34 -1.31
N GLN A 178 -7.30 14.27 -1.76
CA GLN A 178 -6.03 13.87 -1.17
C GLN A 178 -4.99 14.98 -1.38
N HIS A 179 -4.25 15.29 -0.33
CA HIS A 179 -3.24 16.34 -0.30
C HIS A 179 -2.02 15.86 0.50
N LEU A 180 -0.94 16.64 0.47
CA LEU A 180 0.28 16.31 1.19
C LEU A 180 0.09 16.61 2.67
N MET A 181 0.36 15.61 3.51
CA MET A 181 0.43 15.74 4.95
C MET A 181 1.84 15.37 5.40
N ILE A 182 2.52 16.25 6.13
CA ILE A 182 3.88 16.03 6.62
C ILE A 182 3.83 15.76 8.12
N TYR A 183 4.48 14.67 8.54
CA TYR A 183 4.60 14.25 9.94
C TYR A 183 6.07 14.07 10.31
N ASP A 184 6.43 14.50 11.52
CA ASP A 184 7.69 14.13 12.16
C ASP A 184 7.51 12.75 12.81
N LEU A 185 8.24 11.75 12.29
CA LEU A 185 8.29 10.38 12.79
C LEU A 185 9.66 10.04 13.38
N LYS A 186 10.49 11.01 13.79
CA LYS A 186 11.78 10.74 14.45
C LYS A 186 11.61 9.88 15.69
N ASN A 187 10.50 10.08 16.42
CA ASN A 187 10.01 9.15 17.42
C ASN A 187 8.76 8.43 16.88
N PRO A 188 8.89 7.17 16.40
CA PRO A 188 7.77 6.44 15.80
C PRO A 188 6.63 6.15 16.77
N TYR A 189 6.87 6.19 18.09
CA TYR A 189 5.86 6.03 19.13
C TYR A 189 4.93 7.23 19.26
N THR A 190 5.36 8.41 18.82
CA THR A 190 4.59 9.65 18.93
C THR A 190 4.67 10.46 17.64
N PRO A 191 3.95 10.06 16.57
CA PRO A 191 3.85 10.85 15.35
C PRO A 191 3.41 12.29 15.63
N LYS A 192 4.12 13.29 15.11
CA LYS A 192 3.75 14.69 15.28
C LYS A 192 3.40 15.31 13.94
N PHE A 193 2.21 15.89 13.85
CA PHE A 193 1.81 16.68 12.70
C PHE A 193 2.75 17.89 12.51
N VAL A 194 3.12 18.19 11.27
CA VAL A 194 3.99 19.31 10.93
C VAL A 194 3.24 20.32 10.07
N SER A 195 2.74 19.89 8.91
CA SER A 195 2.03 20.75 7.97
C SER A 195 1.16 19.95 7.03
N ASN A 196 0.17 20.62 6.45
CA ASN A 196 -0.54 20.15 5.27
C ASN A 196 -0.24 21.09 4.12
N TRP A 197 -0.17 20.56 2.92
CA TRP A 197 0.02 21.32 1.69
C TRP A 197 -0.85 20.73 0.58
N GLY A 198 -1.49 21.59 -0.21
CA GLY A 198 -2.25 21.16 -1.37
C GLY A 198 -2.38 22.27 -2.40
N LEU A 199 -2.86 21.91 -3.59
CA LEU A 199 -3.15 22.84 -4.67
C LEU A 199 -4.29 23.80 -4.30
N PRO A 200 -4.42 24.95 -4.99
CA PRO A 200 -5.53 25.88 -4.79
C PRO A 200 -6.89 25.17 -4.75
N GLY A 201 -7.72 25.54 -3.78
CA GLY A 201 -9.04 24.95 -3.56
C GLY A 201 -9.07 23.69 -2.68
N GLN A 202 -7.93 23.04 -2.38
CA GLN A 202 -7.90 21.84 -1.52
C GLN A 202 -7.97 22.16 -0.01
N ALA A 203 -7.45 23.31 0.41
CA ALA A 203 -7.41 23.70 1.82
C ALA A 203 -8.81 23.91 2.41
N PRO A 204 -8.99 23.84 3.75
CA PRO A 204 -10.27 24.12 4.39
C PRO A 204 -10.83 25.49 3.99
N GLY A 205 -12.13 25.54 3.68
CA GLY A 205 -12.79 26.73 3.13
C GLY A 205 -12.64 26.91 1.62
N GLY A 206 -11.78 26.12 0.96
CA GLY A 206 -11.69 26.05 -0.49
C GLY A 206 -12.91 25.38 -1.14
N GLN A 207 -13.18 25.76 -2.40
CA GLN A 207 -14.31 25.23 -3.18
C GLN A 207 -14.09 23.78 -3.68
N GLY A 208 -12.87 23.24 -3.52
CA GLY A 208 -12.46 21.99 -4.13
C GLY A 208 -12.07 22.17 -5.60
N SER A 209 -10.93 21.61 -5.98
CA SER A 209 -10.41 21.65 -7.36
C SER A 209 -10.59 20.33 -8.11
N GLY A 210 -11.17 19.30 -7.48
CA GLY A 210 -11.32 17.96 -8.05
C GLY A 210 -10.02 17.15 -8.14
N VAL A 211 -8.88 17.76 -7.78
CA VAL A 211 -7.57 17.11 -7.80
C VAL A 211 -7.36 16.18 -6.59
N SER A 212 -6.51 15.17 -6.75
CA SER A 212 -6.21 14.18 -5.70
C SER A 212 -4.75 13.74 -5.79
N LEU A 213 -3.96 14.12 -4.79
CA LEU A 213 -2.57 13.70 -4.66
C LEU A 213 -2.51 12.18 -4.54
N HIS A 214 -1.77 11.52 -5.41
CA HIS A 214 -1.64 10.08 -5.40
C HIS A 214 -0.38 9.61 -4.69
N HIS A 215 0.77 10.21 -4.96
CA HIS A 215 2.03 9.77 -4.37
C HIS A 215 2.99 10.95 -4.21
N PRO A 216 3.45 11.23 -2.98
CA PRO A 216 4.64 12.03 -2.75
C PRO A 216 5.89 11.16 -2.85
N VAL A 217 6.90 11.62 -3.60
CA VAL A 217 8.24 11.04 -3.65
C VAL A 217 9.24 12.08 -3.19
N ILE A 218 10.20 11.70 -2.35
CA ILE A 218 11.14 12.64 -1.72
C ILE A 218 12.57 12.37 -2.17
N SER A 219 13.32 13.42 -2.44
CA SER A 219 14.76 13.35 -2.72
C SER A 219 15.45 14.62 -2.23
N GLY A 220 16.22 14.49 -1.15
CA GLY A 220 16.79 15.65 -0.44
C GLY A 220 15.69 16.62 0.01
N ASP A 221 15.90 17.91 -0.20
CA ASP A 221 14.92 18.96 0.13
C ASP A 221 13.86 19.18 -0.95
N ARG A 222 13.49 18.14 -1.70
CA ARG A 222 12.46 18.20 -2.75
C ARG A 222 11.38 17.13 -2.55
N ALA A 223 10.13 17.55 -2.69
CA ALA A 223 8.99 16.64 -2.83
C ALA A 223 8.42 16.71 -4.25
N TYR A 224 8.27 15.56 -4.89
CA TYR A 224 7.68 15.37 -6.21
C TYR A 224 6.30 14.76 -6.01
N LEU A 225 5.27 15.54 -6.32
CA LEU A 225 3.88 15.22 -6.05
C LEU A 225 3.17 14.90 -7.36
N SER A 226 2.56 13.73 -7.46
CA SER A 226 1.77 13.33 -8.62
C SER A 226 0.29 13.27 -8.30
N TYR A 227 -0.52 14.01 -9.03
CA TYR A 227 -1.97 14.07 -8.84
C TYR A 227 -2.68 13.15 -9.85
N LEU A 228 -3.20 12.01 -9.37
CA LEU A 228 -3.90 11.04 -10.22
C LEU A 228 -5.24 11.57 -10.72
N ARG A 229 -5.94 12.38 -9.91
CA ARG A 229 -7.03 13.23 -10.39
C ARG A 229 -6.47 14.64 -10.51
N GLY A 230 -6.63 15.28 -11.67
CA GLY A 230 -5.99 16.55 -12.02
C GLY A 230 -4.89 16.39 -13.07
N GLY A 231 -4.08 15.32 -13.01
CA GLY A 231 -2.96 15.16 -13.95
C GLY A 231 -1.73 15.98 -13.57
N ASP A 232 -1.82 16.83 -12.55
CA ASP A 232 -0.75 17.71 -12.11
C ASP A 232 0.49 16.95 -11.63
N VAL A 233 1.64 17.52 -11.94
CA VAL A 233 2.91 17.23 -11.28
C VAL A 233 3.40 18.50 -10.61
N VAL A 234 3.64 18.43 -9.31
CA VAL A 234 4.13 19.56 -8.51
C VAL A 234 5.47 19.20 -7.89
N ILE A 235 6.42 20.14 -7.92
CA ILE A 235 7.68 20.04 -7.17
C ILE A 235 7.63 21.09 -6.06
N LEU A 236 7.84 20.64 -4.82
CA LEU A 236 7.99 21.49 -3.66
C LEU A 236 9.44 21.55 -3.20
N ASP A 237 9.89 22.74 -2.80
CA ASP A 237 10.97 22.89 -1.83
C ASP A 237 10.42 22.58 -0.44
N ILE A 238 11.04 21.63 0.24
CA ILE A 238 10.66 21.16 1.58
C ILE A 238 11.78 21.33 2.59
N ALA A 239 12.77 22.21 2.34
CA ALA A 239 13.83 22.51 3.30
C ALA A 239 13.23 22.92 4.66
N ASN A 240 12.23 23.81 4.63
CA ASN A 240 11.33 24.05 5.75
C ASN A 240 10.06 23.20 5.63
N LYS A 241 10.00 22.08 6.35
CA LYS A 241 8.86 21.15 6.34
C LYS A 241 7.55 21.76 6.88
N ALA A 242 7.63 22.83 7.69
CA ALA A 242 6.45 23.55 8.17
C ALA A 242 5.87 24.51 7.11
N GLN A 243 6.66 24.87 6.09
CA GLN A 243 6.25 25.78 5.03
C GLN A 243 6.76 25.30 3.67
N PRO A 244 6.25 24.17 3.13
CA PRO A 244 6.59 23.72 1.80
C PRO A 244 6.27 24.79 0.75
N LYS A 245 7.18 25.03 -0.18
CA LYS A 245 7.02 26.04 -1.23
C LYS A 245 6.96 25.38 -2.59
N MET A 246 5.91 25.66 -3.36
CA MET A 246 5.86 25.23 -4.75
C MET A 246 6.96 25.93 -5.55
N ILE A 247 7.80 25.16 -6.23
CA ILE A 247 8.87 25.67 -7.11
C ILE A 247 8.66 25.30 -8.57
N ALA A 248 7.87 24.27 -8.85
CA ALA A 248 7.41 23.95 -10.19
C ALA A 248 6.03 23.29 -10.15
N HIS A 249 5.24 23.51 -11.20
CA HIS A 249 3.95 22.88 -11.41
C HIS A 249 3.74 22.74 -12.91
N ILE A 250 3.39 21.52 -13.33
CA ILE A 250 3.00 21.20 -14.69
C ILE A 250 1.62 20.58 -14.61
N ASP A 251 0.67 21.18 -15.31
CA ASP A 251 -0.62 20.57 -15.60
C ASP A 251 -0.54 19.87 -16.95
N TYR A 252 -0.89 18.58 -16.95
CA TYR A 252 -0.86 17.72 -18.13
C TYR A 252 -2.22 17.65 -18.84
N LEU A 253 -3.26 18.31 -18.31
CA LEU A 253 -4.58 18.43 -18.94
C LEU A 253 -4.65 19.63 -19.90
N PRO A 254 -5.20 19.45 -21.13
CA PRO A 254 -5.28 18.24 -21.96
C PRO A 254 -3.98 17.99 -22.77
N PRO A 255 -3.72 16.76 -23.30
CA PRO A 255 -4.60 15.59 -23.39
C PRO A 255 -4.35 14.48 -22.35
N SER A 256 -3.33 14.64 -21.49
CA SER A 256 -2.93 13.63 -20.51
C SER A 256 -3.67 13.80 -19.19
N SER A 257 -3.91 12.69 -18.48
CA SER A 257 -4.46 12.70 -17.12
C SER A 257 -3.80 11.59 -16.31
N ARG A 258 -4.05 11.54 -14.99
CA ARG A 258 -3.64 10.43 -14.13
C ARG A 258 -2.14 10.26 -13.93
N SER A 259 -1.45 11.36 -13.65
CA SER A 259 -0.07 11.34 -13.15
C SER A 259 0.02 10.47 -11.89
N HIS A 260 0.58 9.27 -12.03
CA HIS A 260 0.54 8.24 -10.99
C HIS A 260 1.72 8.35 -10.02
N THR A 261 2.96 8.43 -10.52
CA THR A 261 4.15 8.61 -9.67
C THR A 261 5.26 9.28 -10.47
N THR A 262 5.79 10.36 -9.94
CA THR A 262 6.90 11.14 -10.49
C THR A 262 8.10 10.89 -9.59
N VAL A 263 9.16 10.35 -10.17
CA VAL A 263 10.43 10.16 -9.47
C VAL A 263 11.48 11.08 -10.09
N PRO A 264 12.37 11.70 -9.31
CA PRO A 264 13.52 12.37 -9.88
C PRO A 264 14.41 11.35 -10.57
N PHE A 265 14.89 11.67 -11.75
CA PHE A 265 15.94 10.89 -12.40
C PHE A 265 17.28 11.39 -11.84
N PRO A 266 18.05 10.59 -11.08
CA PRO A 266 19.38 11.01 -10.69
C PRO A 266 20.23 11.20 -11.95
N PRO A 267 21.18 12.15 -11.96
CA PRO A 267 22.11 12.28 -13.08
C PRO A 267 22.78 10.92 -13.33
N LEU A 268 22.88 10.54 -14.60
CA LEU A 268 23.62 9.34 -15.00
C LEU A 268 25.03 9.45 -14.40
N ARG A 269 25.48 8.42 -13.67
CA ARG A 269 26.86 8.39 -13.17
C ARG A 269 27.80 8.58 -14.37
N GLY A 270 28.49 9.73 -14.42
CA GLY A 270 29.46 10.06 -15.48
C GLY A 270 29.09 11.19 -16.44
N ALA A 271 28.05 11.99 -16.16
CA ALA A 271 27.82 13.28 -16.81
C ALA A 271 28.27 14.44 -15.93
#